data_AF-A0AAU1QD39-F1
#
_entry.id   AF-A0AAU1QD39-F1
#
_cell.length_a   1.000
_cell.length_b   1.000
_cell.length_c   1.000
_cell.angle_alpha   90.00
_cell.angle_beta   90.00
_cell.angle_gamma   90.00
#
_symmetry.space_group_name_H-M   'P 1'
#
loop_
_entity.id
_entity.type
_entity.pdbx_description
1 polymer ?
#
loop_
_entity_poly.entity_id
_entity_poly.type
_entity_poly.pdbx_seq_one_letter_code
_entity_poly.pdbx_strand_id
1 'polypeptide(L)'
;MPTIDILLPGFAIDTDQGYPAFCGVFLVRGSDAAGQVRNILVDAAHVGRRPHLWDALAARQLTAADIDTVVLTHAHWDHVQNIDLFPHATLLIHADERRYAHTPHTNDWATPAWTGLLLEQLPVREIADGEEIIPGVTAIGLPGHSPGSIGVLVDTDAGRSAITGDALHFAYVAQTRHNPLVFWDAELATRSIERVVDLADVIYPGHDRPFRLTSGNEIDYLEPFALTLTGLRPDTDGLAFADGSARPLWVMPGIRDQRTMYEKNAEEITRRITRVPRVVGPAR
;
A
#
# COMPACT_ATOMS: atom_id res chain seq x y z
N MET A 1 -7.07 6.50 22.00
CA MET A 1 -7.51 5.83 20.75
C MET A 1 -6.28 5.44 19.95
N PRO A 2 -6.40 4.60 18.91
CA PRO A 2 -5.34 4.42 17.94
C PRO A 2 -4.85 5.75 17.34
N THR A 3 -3.59 5.78 16.92
CA THR A 3 -2.91 6.93 16.29
C THR A 3 -2.28 6.50 14.98
N ILE A 4 -2.11 7.44 14.05
CA ILE A 4 -1.41 7.25 12.77
C ILE A 4 -0.22 8.19 12.73
N ASP A 5 0.97 7.64 12.53
CA ASP A 5 2.19 8.37 12.24
C ASP A 5 2.62 8.12 10.80
N ILE A 6 2.97 9.19 10.07
CA ILE A 6 3.60 9.05 8.75
C ILE A 6 5.09 8.77 8.97
N LEU A 7 5.53 7.55 8.67
CA LEU A 7 6.96 7.23 8.68
C LEU A 7 7.63 7.77 7.42
N LEU A 8 7.02 7.47 6.28
CA LEU A 8 7.46 7.92 4.97
C LEU A 8 6.27 8.55 4.24
N PRO A 9 6.35 9.81 3.80
CA PRO A 9 5.28 10.42 3.01
C PRO A 9 5.22 9.77 1.62
N GLY A 10 4.01 9.67 1.09
CA GLY A 10 3.75 9.27 -0.29
C GLY A 10 3.77 10.45 -1.25
N PHE A 11 4.31 10.27 -2.45
CA PHE A 11 4.29 11.25 -3.54
C PHE A 11 4.71 10.60 -4.86
N ALA A 12 4.33 11.19 -5.98
CA ALA A 12 4.78 10.75 -7.29
C ALA A 12 5.83 11.68 -7.91
N ILE A 13 6.80 11.05 -8.57
CA ILE A 13 7.69 11.68 -9.55
C ILE A 13 7.71 10.73 -10.75
N ASP A 14 7.46 11.27 -11.94
CA ASP A 14 7.60 10.53 -13.19
C ASP A 14 8.81 11.05 -13.94
N THR A 15 9.52 10.14 -14.60
CA THR A 15 10.61 10.49 -15.52
C THR A 15 10.43 9.74 -16.84
N ASP A 16 11.09 10.22 -17.88
CA ASP A 16 11.14 9.53 -19.18
C ASP A 16 12.02 8.26 -19.14
N GLN A 17 12.75 8.03 -18.04
CA GLN A 17 13.61 6.86 -17.81
C GLN A 17 13.00 5.83 -16.85
N GLY A 18 11.90 6.14 -16.18
CA GLY A 18 11.23 5.23 -15.26
C GLY A 18 10.50 5.92 -14.10
N TYR A 19 9.97 5.08 -13.21
CA TYR A 19 9.11 5.48 -12.10
C TYR A 19 9.77 5.09 -10.77
N PRO A 20 10.25 6.04 -9.97
CA PRO A 20 10.74 5.75 -8.63
C PRO A 20 9.64 5.32 -7.65
N ALA A 21 8.38 5.74 -7.89
CA ALA A 21 7.16 5.46 -7.11
C ALA A 21 7.35 5.46 -5.58
N PHE A 22 7.01 6.57 -4.93
CA PHE A 22 7.16 6.70 -3.48
C PHE A 22 5.81 6.51 -2.78
N CYS A 23 5.51 5.27 -2.39
CA CYS A 23 4.32 5.01 -1.59
C CYS A 23 4.46 5.56 -0.16
N GLY A 24 3.34 5.90 0.48
CA GLY A 24 3.27 6.20 1.91
C GLY A 24 3.54 4.96 2.76
N VAL A 25 4.21 5.14 3.89
CA VAL A 25 4.37 4.11 4.93
C VAL A 25 3.93 4.70 6.26
N PHE A 26 3.00 4.01 6.90
CA PHE A 26 2.31 4.51 8.08
C PHE A 26 2.51 3.58 9.27
N LEU A 27 2.72 4.15 10.45
CA LEU A 27 2.75 3.44 11.71
C LEU A 27 1.44 3.72 12.46
N VAL A 28 0.62 2.69 12.62
CA VAL A 28 -0.58 2.72 13.44
C VAL A 28 -0.25 2.16 14.82
N ARG A 29 -0.53 2.93 15.88
CA ARG A 29 -0.30 2.50 17.27
C ARG A 29 -1.59 2.53 18.06
N GLY A 30 -1.90 1.44 18.76
CA GLY A 30 -3.08 1.31 19.62
C GLY A 30 -2.92 0.14 20.59
N SER A 31 -3.80 0.03 21.59
CA SER A 31 -3.80 -1.10 22.51
C SER A 31 -4.68 -2.23 21.97
N ASP A 32 -4.21 -3.47 22.08
CA ASP A 32 -5.03 -4.65 21.80
C ASP A 32 -6.07 -4.90 22.92
N ALA A 33 -6.88 -5.96 22.78
CA ALA A 33 -7.90 -6.32 23.76
C ALA A 33 -7.33 -6.68 25.15
N ALA A 34 -6.04 -7.00 25.26
CA ALA A 34 -5.35 -7.24 26.52
C ALA A 34 -4.71 -5.96 27.11
N GLY A 35 -4.85 -4.82 26.44
CA GLY A 35 -4.27 -3.54 26.84
C GLY A 35 -2.80 -3.36 26.44
N GLN A 36 -2.21 -4.31 25.71
CA GLN A 36 -0.83 -4.22 25.26
C GLN A 36 -0.75 -3.29 24.04
N VAL A 37 0.20 -2.35 24.05
CA VAL A 37 0.44 -1.47 22.90
C VAL A 37 0.99 -2.29 21.74
N ARG A 38 0.40 -2.10 20.56
CA ARG A 38 0.79 -2.73 19.30
C ARG A 38 1.31 -1.68 18.32
N ASN A 39 2.35 -2.05 17.58
CA ASN A 39 2.93 -1.28 16.48
C ASN A 39 2.59 -1.99 15.16
N ILE A 40 1.67 -1.40 14.39
CA ILE A 40 1.20 -1.93 13.11
C ILE A 40 1.76 -1.05 12.00
N LEU A 41 2.59 -1.62 11.14
CA LEU A 41 3.09 -0.95 9.95
C LEU A 41 2.11 -1.18 8.79
N VAL A 42 1.76 -0.15 8.04
CA VAL A 42 0.97 -0.27 6.80
C VAL A 42 1.88 0.06 5.62
N ASP A 43 2.08 -0.96 4.76
CA ASP A 43 3.06 -1.04 3.68
C ASP A 43 4.53 -0.88 4.13
N ALA A 44 5.48 -1.19 3.24
CA ALA A 44 6.91 -1.21 3.55
C ALA A 44 7.79 -0.44 2.54
N ALA A 45 7.20 0.21 1.55
CA ALA A 45 7.90 0.90 0.47
C ALA A 45 8.78 0.01 -0.44
N HIS A 46 9.22 0.59 -1.57
CA HIS A 46 10.27 0.00 -2.41
C HIS A 46 11.64 -0.03 -1.69
N VAL A 47 12.54 -0.92 -2.11
CA VAL A 47 13.86 -1.13 -1.47
C VAL A 47 14.73 0.13 -1.39
N GLY A 48 14.55 1.07 -2.33
CA GLY A 48 15.28 2.34 -2.35
C GLY A 48 14.98 3.25 -1.15
N ARG A 49 13.86 3.05 -0.44
CA ARG A 49 13.53 3.82 0.77
C ARG A 49 14.01 3.17 2.07
N ARG A 50 14.70 2.04 2.01
CA ARG A 50 15.10 1.25 3.19
C ARG A 50 15.85 2.06 4.27
N PRO A 51 16.90 2.86 3.94
CA PRO A 51 17.58 3.66 4.95
C PRO A 51 16.64 4.70 5.60
N HIS A 52 15.77 5.32 4.80
CA HIS A 52 14.80 6.29 5.31
C HIS A 52 13.77 5.65 6.24
N LEU A 53 13.34 4.42 5.95
CA LEU A 53 12.45 3.68 6.83
C LEU A 53 13.12 3.37 8.18
N TRP A 54 14.40 2.99 8.17
CA TRP A 54 15.17 2.80 9.41
C TRP A 54 15.28 4.09 10.22
N ASP A 55 15.64 5.20 9.57
CA ASP A 55 15.75 6.50 10.22
C ASP A 55 14.40 6.96 10.81
N ALA A 56 13.29 6.74 10.08
CA ALA A 56 11.95 7.10 10.52
C ALA A 56 11.47 6.29 11.74
N LEU A 57 11.82 5.00 11.80
CA LEU A 57 11.58 4.15 12.97
C LEU A 57 12.45 4.59 14.15
N ALA A 58 13.75 4.81 13.92
CA ALA A 58 14.69 5.24 14.95
C ALA A 58 14.32 6.59 15.57
N ALA A 59 13.82 7.53 14.75
CA ALA A 59 13.30 8.82 15.22
C ALA A 59 12.12 8.67 16.20
N ARG A 60 11.41 7.54 16.17
CA ARG A 60 10.33 7.15 17.09
C ARG A 60 10.79 6.20 18.19
N GLN A 61 12.12 6.02 18.33
CA GLN A 61 12.74 5.09 19.28
C GLN A 61 12.29 3.64 19.06
N LEU A 62 12.03 3.27 17.80
CA LEU A 62 11.67 1.92 17.38
C LEU A 62 12.75 1.33 16.48
N THR A 63 12.82 0.02 16.51
CA THR A 63 13.57 -0.81 15.57
C THR A 63 12.60 -1.67 14.77
N ALA A 64 13.09 -2.36 13.73
CA ALA A 64 12.25 -3.28 12.99
C ALA A 64 11.73 -4.47 13.84
N ALA A 65 12.42 -4.81 14.93
CA ALA A 65 11.98 -5.85 15.86
C ALA A 65 10.79 -5.43 16.72
N ASP A 66 10.53 -4.13 16.84
CA ASP A 66 9.40 -3.58 17.60
C ASP A 66 8.10 -3.54 16.79
N ILE A 67 8.12 -3.91 15.50
CA ILE A 67 6.93 -4.00 14.66
C ILE A 67 6.29 -5.37 14.83
N ASP A 68 5.05 -5.36 15.32
CA ASP A 68 4.31 -6.59 15.60
C ASP A 68 3.61 -7.15 14.34
N THR A 69 3.13 -6.23 13.51
CA THR A 69 2.25 -6.52 12.38
C THR A 69 2.63 -5.64 11.21
N VAL A 70 2.71 -6.24 10.03
CA VAL A 70 2.78 -5.51 8.75
C VAL A 70 1.48 -5.77 8.00
N VAL A 71 0.68 -4.74 7.75
CA VAL A 71 -0.47 -4.81 6.85
C VAL A 71 0.01 -4.40 5.46
N LEU A 72 -0.12 -5.30 4.50
CA LEU A 72 0.19 -5.01 3.11
C LEU A 72 -1.12 -4.67 2.38
N THR A 73 -1.26 -3.43 1.92
CA THR A 73 -2.45 -2.97 1.19
C THR A 73 -2.61 -3.74 -0.11
N HIS A 74 -1.51 -3.93 -0.83
CA HIS A 74 -1.40 -4.77 -2.02
C HIS A 74 0.08 -5.09 -2.35
N ALA A 75 0.31 -6.00 -3.30
CA ALA A 75 1.61 -6.60 -3.53
C ALA A 75 2.46 -5.95 -4.63
N HIS A 76 2.21 -4.67 -4.97
CA HIS A 76 3.09 -3.96 -5.89
C HIS A 76 4.47 -3.70 -5.28
N TRP A 77 5.47 -3.63 -6.17
CA TRP A 77 6.88 -3.55 -5.80
C TRP A 77 7.19 -2.37 -4.89
N ASP A 78 6.49 -1.27 -5.06
CA ASP A 78 6.65 -0.05 -4.28
C ASP A 78 6.00 -0.09 -2.91
N HIS A 79 5.21 -1.11 -2.60
CA HIS A 79 4.62 -1.31 -1.27
C HIS A 79 5.28 -2.46 -0.51
N VAL A 80 5.75 -3.51 -1.20
CA VAL A 80 6.13 -4.80 -0.57
C VAL A 80 7.62 -4.99 -0.30
N GLN A 81 8.52 -4.27 -0.97
CA GLN A 81 9.92 -4.70 -1.08
C GLN A 81 10.76 -4.65 0.19
N ASN A 82 10.36 -3.94 1.25
CA ASN A 82 11.08 -3.96 2.53
C ASN A 82 10.44 -4.82 3.62
N ILE A 83 9.46 -5.68 3.29
CA ILE A 83 8.86 -6.53 4.33
C ILE A 83 9.88 -7.49 4.97
N ASP A 84 10.97 -7.83 4.27
CA ASP A 84 12.09 -8.63 4.80
C ASP A 84 12.79 -8.00 6.02
N LEU A 85 12.60 -6.70 6.25
CA LEU A 85 13.10 -6.04 7.45
C LEU A 85 12.40 -6.49 8.73
N PHE A 86 11.19 -7.06 8.63
CA PHE A 86 10.31 -7.37 9.76
C PHE A 86 10.05 -8.88 9.89
N PRO A 87 11.09 -9.73 10.04
CA PRO A 87 10.96 -11.18 9.97
C PRO A 87 10.10 -11.80 11.09
N HIS A 88 9.83 -11.03 12.16
CA HIS A 88 9.01 -11.45 13.30
C HIS A 88 7.56 -10.96 13.23
N ALA A 89 7.30 -9.95 12.41
CA ALA A 89 5.98 -9.37 12.31
C ALA A 89 5.02 -10.34 11.60
N THR A 90 3.76 -10.36 12.02
CA THR A 90 2.72 -11.05 11.24
C THR A 90 2.37 -10.21 10.02
N LEU A 91 2.51 -10.77 8.83
CA LEU A 91 2.11 -10.14 7.58
C LEU A 91 0.62 -10.37 7.35
N LEU A 92 -0.18 -9.30 7.41
CA LEU A 92 -1.60 -9.30 7.07
C LEU A 92 -1.75 -8.91 5.60
N ILE A 93 -2.44 -9.75 4.84
CA ILE A 93 -2.68 -9.56 3.41
C ILE A 93 -4.00 -10.21 3.03
N HIS A 94 -4.72 -9.67 2.05
CA HIS A 94 -5.91 -10.34 1.55
C HIS A 94 -5.57 -11.66 0.84
N ALA A 95 -6.42 -12.66 0.95
CA ALA A 95 -6.22 -13.97 0.33
C ALA A 95 -6.05 -13.87 -1.20
N ASP A 96 -6.85 -13.03 -1.85
CA ASP A 96 -6.76 -12.85 -3.31
C ASP A 96 -5.48 -12.13 -3.74
N GLU A 97 -4.96 -11.22 -2.91
CA GLU A 97 -3.72 -10.52 -3.20
C GLU A 97 -2.52 -11.45 -3.06
N ARG A 98 -2.50 -12.23 -1.98
CA ARG A 98 -1.48 -13.26 -1.76
C ARG A 98 -1.44 -14.23 -2.93
N ARG A 99 -2.60 -14.74 -3.35
CA ARG A 99 -2.71 -15.65 -4.50
C ARG A 99 -2.21 -15.01 -5.78
N TYR A 100 -2.63 -13.79 -6.05
CA TYR A 100 -2.24 -13.05 -7.24
C TYR A 100 -0.73 -12.83 -7.32
N ALA A 101 -0.08 -12.48 -6.20
CA ALA A 101 1.37 -12.27 -6.14
C ALA A 101 2.22 -13.52 -6.50
N HIS A 102 1.66 -14.74 -6.45
CA HIS A 102 2.33 -15.97 -6.86
C HIS A 102 2.21 -16.27 -8.37
N THR A 103 1.22 -15.67 -9.03
CA THR A 103 0.97 -15.83 -10.46
C THR A 103 0.42 -14.51 -11.04
N PRO A 104 1.19 -13.41 -10.98
CA PRO A 104 0.74 -12.14 -11.50
C PRO A 104 0.52 -12.25 -13.01
N HIS A 105 -0.39 -11.43 -13.53
CA HIS A 105 -0.63 -11.40 -14.96
C HIS A 105 0.64 -10.94 -15.70
N THR A 106 0.93 -11.48 -16.87
CA THR A 106 2.18 -11.16 -17.60
C THR A 106 2.32 -9.69 -18.02
N ASN A 107 1.21 -8.97 -18.13
CA ASN A 107 1.18 -7.53 -18.42
C ASN A 107 1.16 -6.66 -17.15
N ASP A 108 1.14 -7.26 -15.97
CA ASP A 108 1.32 -6.55 -14.72
C ASP A 108 2.82 -6.29 -14.52
N TRP A 109 3.21 -5.06 -14.77
CA TRP A 109 4.58 -4.60 -14.60
C TRP A 109 4.88 -4.20 -13.13
N ALA A 110 3.85 -4.05 -12.29
CA ALA A 110 3.95 -3.56 -10.93
C ALA A 110 4.06 -4.70 -9.89
N THR A 111 3.64 -5.92 -10.23
CA THR A 111 3.85 -7.12 -9.41
C THR A 111 4.94 -8.02 -10.01
N PRO A 112 6.22 -7.87 -9.61
CA PRO A 112 7.28 -8.78 -10.07
C PRO A 112 6.94 -10.25 -9.80
N ALA A 113 7.32 -11.15 -10.72
CA ALA A 113 6.99 -12.57 -10.62
C ALA A 113 7.61 -13.30 -9.40
N TRP A 114 8.56 -12.66 -8.70
CA TRP A 114 9.16 -13.16 -7.47
C TRP A 114 8.47 -12.66 -6.19
N THR A 115 7.50 -11.74 -6.27
CA THR A 115 6.84 -11.14 -5.10
C THR A 115 6.23 -12.19 -4.18
N GLY A 116 5.55 -13.20 -4.73
CA GLY A 116 5.01 -14.31 -3.92
C GLY A 116 6.07 -15.00 -3.05
N LEU A 117 7.32 -15.12 -3.50
CA LEU A 117 8.40 -15.71 -2.71
C LEU A 117 8.76 -14.85 -1.49
N LEU A 118 8.71 -13.52 -1.63
CA LEU A 118 8.99 -12.56 -0.58
C LEU A 118 7.92 -12.60 0.52
N LEU A 119 6.63 -12.66 0.13
CA LEU A 119 5.51 -12.75 1.08
C LEU A 119 5.68 -13.94 2.03
N GLU A 120 6.03 -15.10 1.48
CA GLU A 120 6.19 -16.32 2.26
C GLU A 120 7.47 -16.36 3.09
N GLN A 121 8.27 -15.28 3.15
CA GLN A 121 9.37 -15.16 4.11
C GLN A 121 8.91 -14.69 5.50
N LEU A 122 7.69 -14.16 5.62
CA LEU A 122 7.10 -13.72 6.91
C LEU A 122 6.01 -14.70 7.40
N PRO A 123 5.63 -14.68 8.68
CA PRO A 123 4.40 -15.30 9.17
C PRO A 123 3.17 -14.65 8.51
N VAL A 124 2.66 -15.26 7.45
CA VAL A 124 1.50 -14.73 6.71
C VAL A 124 0.19 -15.14 7.39
N ARG A 125 -0.69 -14.16 7.61
CA ARG A 125 -2.08 -14.38 8.00
C ARG A 125 -2.99 -13.66 7.02
N GLU A 126 -3.87 -14.41 6.38
CA GLU A 126 -4.88 -13.82 5.50
C GLU A 126 -5.90 -13.04 6.32
N ILE A 127 -6.27 -11.85 5.85
CA ILE A 127 -7.24 -10.94 6.49
C ILE A 127 -8.44 -10.70 5.57
N ALA A 128 -9.65 -10.65 6.15
CA ALA A 128 -10.90 -10.42 5.43
C ALA A 128 -11.40 -8.98 5.51
N ASP A 129 -12.30 -8.58 4.59
CA ASP A 129 -13.03 -7.30 4.68
C ASP A 129 -13.82 -7.22 5.99
N GLY A 130 -13.65 -6.10 6.71
CA GLY A 130 -14.32 -5.82 7.98
C GLY A 130 -13.68 -6.49 9.19
N GLU A 131 -12.56 -7.19 9.04
CA GLU A 131 -11.88 -7.82 10.16
C GLU A 131 -11.13 -6.78 11.02
N GLU A 132 -11.42 -6.77 12.32
CA GLU A 132 -10.74 -5.90 13.30
C GLU A 132 -9.35 -6.47 13.65
N ILE A 133 -8.31 -5.65 13.46
CA ILE A 133 -6.91 -6.00 13.76
C ILE A 133 -6.64 -5.81 15.26
N ILE A 134 -7.04 -4.65 15.78
CA ILE A 134 -7.10 -4.28 17.20
C ILE A 134 -8.28 -3.32 17.39
N PRO A 135 -8.79 -3.08 18.61
CA PRO A 135 -9.89 -2.15 18.85
C PRO A 135 -9.71 -0.80 18.14
N GLY A 136 -10.63 -0.47 17.24
CA GLY A 136 -10.61 0.78 16.45
C GLY A 136 -9.65 0.78 15.25
N VAL A 137 -9.11 -0.37 14.86
CA VAL A 137 -8.29 -0.55 13.65
C VAL A 137 -8.81 -1.75 12.86
N THR A 138 -9.38 -1.50 11.68
CA THR A 138 -10.12 -2.52 10.90
C THR A 138 -9.64 -2.55 9.47
N ALA A 139 -9.43 -3.75 8.91
CA ALA A 139 -9.15 -3.91 7.50
C ALA A 139 -10.43 -3.76 6.67
N ILE A 140 -10.34 -3.10 5.51
CA ILE A 140 -11.45 -2.98 4.55
C ILE A 140 -11.02 -3.44 3.16
N GLY A 141 -11.87 -4.21 2.49
CA GLY A 141 -11.68 -4.62 1.11
C GLY A 141 -11.83 -3.44 0.17
N LEU A 142 -10.83 -3.22 -0.68
CA LEU A 142 -10.77 -2.15 -1.68
C LEU A 142 -10.33 -2.69 -3.07
N PRO A 143 -10.93 -3.78 -3.59
CA PRO A 143 -10.48 -4.40 -4.83
C PRO A 143 -10.63 -3.46 -6.03
N GLY A 144 -9.84 -3.70 -7.07
CA GLY A 144 -9.97 -3.04 -8.36
C GLY A 144 -8.64 -2.54 -8.92
N HIS A 145 -7.86 -1.83 -8.09
CA HIS A 145 -6.46 -1.56 -8.42
C HIS A 145 -5.71 -2.89 -8.58
N SER A 146 -5.77 -3.74 -7.55
CA SER A 146 -5.38 -5.16 -7.59
C SER A 146 -6.55 -6.04 -7.08
N PRO A 147 -6.52 -7.38 -7.26
CA PRO A 147 -7.63 -8.25 -6.88
C PRO A 147 -7.96 -8.26 -5.39
N GLY A 148 -6.95 -8.19 -4.53
CA GLY A 148 -7.10 -8.21 -3.08
C GLY A 148 -6.59 -6.95 -2.41
N SER A 149 -6.62 -5.80 -3.10
CA SER A 149 -6.34 -4.51 -2.49
C SER A 149 -7.19 -4.32 -1.23
N ILE A 150 -6.55 -3.93 -0.13
CA ILE A 150 -7.20 -3.56 1.13
C ILE A 150 -6.75 -2.19 1.61
N GLY A 151 -7.57 -1.57 2.44
CA GLY A 151 -7.20 -0.41 3.26
C GLY A 151 -7.33 -0.71 4.74
N VAL A 152 -6.94 0.26 5.57
CA VAL A 152 -7.06 0.21 7.03
C VAL A 152 -7.87 1.41 7.51
N LEU A 153 -9.01 1.16 8.14
CA LEU A 153 -9.75 2.17 8.89
C LEU A 153 -9.18 2.28 10.30
N VAL A 154 -9.00 3.52 10.76
CA VAL A 154 -8.47 3.82 12.09
C VAL A 154 -9.37 4.86 12.74
N ASP A 155 -9.99 4.50 13.85
CA ASP A 155 -10.77 5.43 14.67
C ASP A 155 -9.81 6.25 15.54
N THR A 156 -9.56 7.50 15.12
CA THR A 156 -8.66 8.42 15.83
C THR A 156 -9.46 9.48 16.59
N ASP A 157 -8.81 10.23 17.48
CA ASP A 157 -9.44 11.36 18.16
C ASP A 157 -9.88 12.48 17.17
N ALA A 158 -9.31 12.50 15.96
CA ALA A 158 -9.62 13.46 14.90
C ALA A 158 -10.72 13.00 13.93
N GLY A 159 -11.36 11.85 14.21
CA GLY A 159 -12.34 11.20 13.33
C GLY A 159 -11.82 9.88 12.75
N ARG A 160 -12.61 9.31 11.85
CA ARG A 160 -12.27 8.05 11.19
C ARG A 160 -11.32 8.32 10.03
N SER A 161 -10.14 7.72 10.09
CA SER A 161 -9.12 7.82 9.05
C SER A 161 -9.07 6.56 8.20
N ALA A 162 -8.75 6.67 6.90
CA ALA A 162 -8.49 5.53 6.03
C ALA A 162 -7.08 5.61 5.44
N ILE A 163 -6.28 4.56 5.61
CA ILE A 163 -5.06 4.32 4.84
C ILE A 163 -5.43 3.42 3.66
N THR A 164 -5.23 3.89 2.44
CA THR A 164 -5.94 3.33 1.27
C THR A 164 -5.07 2.59 0.27
N GLY A 165 -3.73 2.65 0.43
CA GLY A 165 -2.81 2.18 -0.60
C GLY A 165 -3.18 2.77 -1.97
N ASP A 166 -3.22 1.91 -2.98
CA ASP A 166 -3.44 2.38 -4.36
C ASP A 166 -4.87 2.27 -4.88
N ALA A 167 -5.79 1.77 -4.04
CA ALA A 167 -7.22 1.91 -4.30
C ALA A 167 -7.63 3.39 -4.44
N LEU A 168 -6.99 4.26 -3.63
CA LEU A 168 -7.02 5.70 -3.74
C LEU A 168 -5.61 6.24 -3.43
N HIS A 169 -4.80 6.43 -4.47
CA HIS A 169 -3.39 6.83 -4.33
C HIS A 169 -3.12 8.34 -4.44
N PHE A 170 -4.04 9.13 -4.99
CA PHE A 170 -3.95 10.60 -5.00
C PHE A 170 -5.25 11.27 -4.58
N ALA A 171 -5.17 12.48 -4.05
CA ALA A 171 -6.36 13.21 -3.64
C ALA A 171 -7.35 13.46 -4.79
N TYR A 172 -6.86 13.70 -6.01
CA TYR A 172 -7.74 13.89 -7.17
C TYR A 172 -8.52 12.61 -7.54
N VAL A 173 -8.01 11.41 -7.19
CA VAL A 173 -8.73 10.14 -7.40
C VAL A 173 -9.99 10.12 -6.56
N ALA A 174 -9.95 10.70 -5.36
CA ALA A 174 -11.15 10.99 -4.60
C ALA A 174 -12.04 11.89 -5.45
N GLN A 175 -11.64 13.11 -5.81
CA GLN A 175 -12.52 14.08 -6.51
C GLN A 175 -13.17 13.55 -7.80
N THR A 176 -12.42 12.77 -8.57
CA THR A 176 -12.83 12.27 -9.90
C THR A 176 -13.51 10.91 -9.86
N ARG A 177 -13.42 10.18 -8.74
CA ARG A 177 -13.84 8.77 -8.60
C ARG A 177 -13.22 7.86 -9.65
N HIS A 178 -12.01 8.20 -10.11
CA HIS A 178 -11.35 7.52 -11.20
C HIS A 178 -9.92 7.11 -10.83
N ASN A 179 -9.68 5.80 -10.79
CA ASN A 179 -8.33 5.26 -10.57
C ASN A 179 -7.56 5.23 -11.90
N PRO A 180 -6.46 5.98 -12.06
CA PRO A 180 -5.67 6.00 -13.31
C PRO A 180 -4.89 4.72 -13.60
N LEU A 181 -4.73 3.80 -12.63
CA LEU A 181 -3.94 2.59 -12.77
C LEU A 181 -4.75 1.39 -12.29
N VAL A 182 -5.32 0.64 -13.23
CA VAL A 182 -6.20 -0.50 -12.92
C VAL A 182 -5.59 -1.81 -13.42
N PHE A 183 -5.25 -2.70 -12.50
CA PHE A 183 -4.67 -4.02 -12.78
C PHE A 183 -5.63 -5.18 -12.56
N TRP A 184 -6.86 -4.94 -12.07
CA TRP A 184 -7.84 -6.00 -11.84
C TRP A 184 -9.24 -5.72 -12.39
N ASP A 185 -9.89 -4.63 -11.96
CA ASP A 185 -11.28 -4.36 -12.34
C ASP A 185 -11.63 -2.89 -12.10
N ALA A 186 -11.98 -2.17 -13.17
CA ALA A 186 -12.23 -0.73 -13.12
C ALA A 186 -13.52 -0.39 -12.36
N GLU A 187 -14.55 -1.24 -12.43
CA GLU A 187 -15.82 -1.00 -11.75
C GLU A 187 -15.67 -1.23 -10.25
N LEU A 188 -14.93 -2.27 -9.86
CA LEU A 188 -14.54 -2.46 -8.46
C LEU A 188 -13.67 -1.31 -7.96
N ALA A 189 -12.73 -0.80 -8.77
CA ALA A 189 -11.89 0.34 -8.39
C ALA A 189 -12.73 1.58 -8.07
N THR A 190 -13.71 1.92 -8.92
CA THR A 190 -14.64 3.03 -8.65
C THR A 190 -15.42 2.81 -7.35
N ARG A 191 -16.00 1.62 -7.13
CA ARG A 191 -16.72 1.30 -5.89
C ARG A 191 -15.84 1.40 -4.64
N SER A 192 -14.58 0.99 -4.75
CA SER A 192 -13.61 1.07 -3.65
C SER A 192 -13.30 2.53 -3.29
N ILE A 193 -13.16 3.41 -4.29
CA ILE A 193 -12.99 4.85 -4.06
C ILE A 193 -14.23 5.45 -3.37
N GLU A 194 -15.44 5.12 -3.85
CA GLU A 194 -16.69 5.58 -3.24
C GLU A 194 -16.79 5.13 -1.78
N ARG A 195 -16.50 3.84 -1.51
CA ARG A 195 -16.47 3.28 -0.15
C ARG A 195 -15.51 4.04 0.77
N VAL A 196 -14.32 4.39 0.30
CA VAL A 196 -13.36 5.18 1.10
C VAL A 196 -13.94 6.55 1.44
N VAL A 197 -14.48 7.25 0.44
CA VAL A 197 -15.03 8.60 0.63
C VAL A 197 -16.24 8.60 1.57
N ASP A 198 -17.05 7.55 1.55
CA ASP A 198 -18.21 7.43 2.43
C ASP A 198 -17.83 7.10 3.89
N LEU A 199 -16.70 6.41 4.11
CA LEU A 199 -16.32 5.89 5.42
C LEU A 199 -15.32 6.78 6.18
N ALA A 200 -14.54 7.61 5.51
CA ALA A 200 -13.39 8.29 6.09
C ALA A 200 -13.53 9.81 6.12
N ASP A 201 -13.26 10.40 7.28
CA ASP A 201 -13.11 11.85 7.45
C ASP A 201 -11.75 12.33 6.96
N VAL A 202 -10.70 11.51 7.12
CA VAL A 202 -9.32 11.78 6.70
C VAL A 202 -8.80 10.62 5.87
N ILE A 203 -8.19 10.91 4.74
CA ILE A 203 -7.65 9.90 3.82
C ILE A 203 -6.13 10.03 3.80
N TYR A 204 -5.45 8.90 4.00
CA TYR A 204 -4.01 8.69 3.88
C TYR A 204 -3.75 7.87 2.61
N PRO A 205 -3.55 8.53 1.46
CA PRO A 205 -3.44 7.86 0.18
C PRO A 205 -2.06 7.22 -0.04
N GLY A 206 -1.99 6.30 -1.00
CA GLY A 206 -0.75 5.60 -1.36
C GLY A 206 0.37 6.51 -1.86
N HIS A 207 0.08 7.52 -2.69
CA HIS A 207 1.11 8.33 -3.38
C HIS A 207 0.87 9.83 -3.25
N ASP A 208 0.26 10.27 -2.15
CA ASP A 208 -0.01 11.70 -1.90
C ASP A 208 -0.03 11.99 -0.41
N ARG A 209 -0.19 13.28 -0.07
CA ARG A 209 -0.30 13.73 1.31
C ARG A 209 -1.68 13.43 1.88
N PRO A 210 -1.81 13.25 3.20
CA PRO A 210 -3.11 13.10 3.82
C PRO A 210 -3.98 14.32 3.58
N PHE A 211 -5.27 14.08 3.38
CA PHE A 211 -6.23 15.13 3.05
C PHE A 211 -7.62 14.83 3.59
N ARG A 212 -8.46 15.86 3.66
CA ARG A 212 -9.92 15.75 3.78
C ARG A 212 -10.56 16.10 2.45
N LEU A 213 -11.61 15.39 2.09
CA LEU A 213 -12.50 15.79 0.99
C LEU A 213 -13.64 16.62 1.59
N THR A 214 -13.74 17.88 1.22
CA THR A 214 -14.83 18.74 1.72
C THR A 214 -16.16 18.35 1.08
N SER A 215 -17.27 18.81 1.67
CA SER A 215 -18.61 18.64 1.07
C SER A 215 -18.76 19.33 -0.30
N GLY A 216 -17.89 20.29 -0.61
CA GLY A 216 -17.78 20.93 -1.93
C GLY A 216 -16.92 20.14 -2.93
N ASN A 217 -16.48 18.93 -2.61
CA ASN A 217 -15.54 18.13 -3.39
C ASN A 217 -14.17 18.80 -3.57
N GLU A 218 -13.74 19.61 -2.61
CA GLU A 218 -12.41 20.24 -2.58
C GLU A 218 -11.44 19.42 -1.73
N ILE A 219 -10.15 19.49 -2.05
CA ILE A 219 -9.08 18.81 -1.28
C ILE A 219 -8.49 19.78 -0.26
N ASP A 220 -8.62 19.42 1.02
CA ASP A 220 -7.94 20.08 2.13
C ASP A 220 -6.76 19.22 2.59
N TYR A 221 -5.56 19.55 2.13
CA TYR A 221 -4.33 18.83 2.50
C TYR A 221 -3.92 19.15 3.94
N LEU A 222 -3.57 18.11 4.70
CA LEU A 222 -3.20 18.24 6.11
C LEU A 222 -1.72 18.53 6.33
N GLU A 223 -0.91 18.34 5.28
CA GLU A 223 0.53 18.60 5.31
C GLU A 223 0.98 19.36 4.05
N PRO A 224 2.01 20.23 4.17
CA PRO A 224 2.63 20.85 3.02
C PRO A 224 3.39 19.81 2.17
N PHE A 225 3.46 20.03 0.86
CA PHE A 225 4.33 19.24 0.00
C PHE A 225 5.80 19.60 0.21
N ALA A 226 6.64 18.58 0.36
CA ALA A 226 8.07 18.75 0.51
C ALA A 226 8.82 17.61 -0.19
N LEU A 227 9.71 17.97 -1.11
CA LEU A 227 10.60 17.05 -1.81
C LEU A 227 11.90 17.78 -2.15
N THR A 228 13.05 17.20 -1.80
CA THR A 228 14.37 17.73 -2.16
C THR A 228 15.07 16.78 -3.10
N LEU A 229 15.38 17.25 -4.31
CA LEU A 229 16.20 16.52 -5.28
C LEU A 229 17.67 16.86 -5.05
N THR A 230 18.51 15.84 -4.87
CA THR A 230 19.96 15.99 -4.72
C THR A 230 20.70 15.30 -5.88
N GLY A 231 21.93 15.73 -6.15
CA GLY A 231 22.73 15.20 -7.27
C GLY A 231 22.41 15.82 -8.64
N LEU A 232 21.36 16.63 -8.75
CA LEU A 232 21.02 17.42 -9.93
C LEU A 232 20.96 18.90 -9.57
N ARG A 233 21.44 19.76 -10.47
CA ARG A 233 21.19 21.21 -10.37
C ARG A 233 20.02 21.58 -11.29
N PRO A 234 19.16 22.54 -10.91
CA PRO A 234 18.05 22.96 -11.78
C PRO A 234 18.49 23.46 -13.16
N ASP A 235 19.74 23.91 -13.31
CA ASP A 235 20.34 24.41 -14.55
C ASP A 235 21.15 23.35 -15.32
N THR A 236 20.98 22.05 -14.98
CA THR A 236 21.67 20.96 -15.69
C THR A 236 21.18 20.87 -17.14
N ASP A 237 22.10 20.87 -18.10
CA ASP A 237 21.78 20.74 -19.52
C ASP A 237 21.00 19.45 -19.79
N GLY A 238 19.89 19.55 -20.53
CA GLY A 238 18.96 18.45 -20.80
C GLY A 238 17.94 18.12 -19.69
N LEU A 239 18.03 18.72 -18.48
CA LEU A 239 16.99 18.56 -17.45
C LEU A 239 15.76 19.39 -17.82
N ALA A 240 14.59 18.75 -17.85
CA ALA A 240 13.32 19.40 -18.14
C ALA A 240 12.25 19.05 -17.11
N PHE A 241 11.37 20.01 -16.82
CA PHE A 241 10.17 19.81 -16.01
C PHE A 241 8.95 19.92 -16.92
N ALA A 242 8.19 18.84 -17.03
CA ALA A 242 6.95 18.78 -17.79
C ALA A 242 5.75 18.77 -16.84
N ASP A 243 4.61 19.26 -17.31
CA ASP A 243 3.35 19.10 -16.59
C ASP A 243 2.91 17.63 -16.66
N GLY A 244 2.97 16.94 -15.51
CA GLY A 244 2.53 15.56 -15.33
C GLY A 244 1.17 15.45 -14.63
N SER A 245 0.44 16.56 -14.44
CA SER A 245 -0.81 16.57 -13.66
C SER A 245 -1.93 15.70 -14.26
N ALA A 246 -1.83 15.33 -15.55
CA ALA A 246 -2.74 14.42 -16.21
C ALA A 246 -2.06 13.08 -16.52
N ARG A 247 -2.20 12.10 -15.62
CA ARG A 247 -1.93 10.70 -15.96
C ARG A 247 -3.13 10.14 -16.73
N PRO A 248 -2.96 9.69 -17.99
CA PRO A 248 -4.06 9.05 -18.71
C PRO A 248 -4.47 7.77 -17.98
N LEU A 249 -5.74 7.42 -18.07
CA LEU A 249 -6.21 6.12 -17.59
C LEU A 249 -5.43 5.02 -18.30
N TRP A 250 -4.78 4.19 -17.50
CA TRP A 250 -4.20 2.94 -17.94
C TRP A 250 -4.94 1.78 -17.29
N VAL A 251 -5.49 0.93 -18.15
CA VAL A 251 -6.09 -0.34 -17.75
C VAL A 251 -5.20 -1.44 -18.31
N MET A 252 -4.79 -2.37 -17.46
CA MET A 252 -3.88 -3.43 -17.85
C MET A 252 -4.40 -4.19 -19.09
N PRO A 253 -3.60 -4.32 -20.17
CA PRO A 253 -3.98 -5.14 -21.30
C PRO A 253 -4.23 -6.60 -20.86
N GLY A 254 -5.36 -7.19 -21.27
CA GLY A 254 -5.75 -8.56 -20.87
C GLY A 254 -6.53 -8.65 -19.56
N ILE A 255 -6.87 -7.53 -18.91
CA ILE A 255 -7.62 -7.48 -17.64
C ILE A 255 -8.90 -8.33 -17.64
N ARG A 256 -9.61 -8.42 -18.78
CA ARG A 256 -10.86 -9.19 -18.91
C ARG A 256 -10.64 -10.70 -18.79
N ASP A 257 -9.48 -11.19 -19.21
CA ASP A 257 -9.14 -12.61 -19.19
C ASP A 257 -8.56 -13.04 -17.82
N GLN A 258 -8.09 -12.06 -17.05
CA GLN A 258 -7.38 -12.26 -15.79
C GLN A 258 -8.21 -13.03 -14.76
N ARG A 259 -9.52 -12.73 -14.62
CA ARG A 259 -10.41 -13.48 -13.70
C ARG A 259 -10.50 -14.96 -14.06
N THR A 260 -10.61 -15.26 -15.36
CA THR A 260 -10.66 -16.65 -15.85
C THR A 260 -9.33 -17.35 -15.61
N MET A 261 -8.20 -16.66 -15.84
CA MET A 261 -6.87 -17.21 -15.56
C MET A 261 -6.65 -17.45 -14.07
N TYR A 262 -7.10 -16.51 -13.24
CA TYR A 262 -7.02 -16.58 -11.79
C TYR A 262 -7.74 -17.82 -11.24
N GLU A 263 -8.96 -18.09 -11.72
CA GLU A 263 -9.72 -19.29 -11.35
C GLU A 263 -9.06 -20.58 -11.85
N LYS A 264 -8.59 -20.61 -13.10
CA LYS A 264 -7.91 -21.78 -13.68
C LYS A 264 -6.62 -22.16 -12.94
N ASN A 265 -5.92 -21.18 -12.38
CA ASN A 265 -4.61 -21.40 -11.75
C ASN A 265 -4.70 -21.71 -10.24
N ALA A 266 -5.90 -21.79 -9.65
CA ALA A 266 -6.09 -21.91 -8.20
C ALA A 266 -5.31 -23.08 -7.54
N GLU A 267 -5.29 -24.26 -8.18
CA GLU A 267 -4.52 -25.41 -7.67
C GLU A 267 -3.01 -25.20 -7.79
N GLU A 268 -2.54 -24.60 -8.88
CA GLU A 268 -1.12 -24.29 -9.07
C GLU A 268 -0.64 -23.27 -8.04
N ILE A 269 -1.44 -22.22 -7.80
CA ILE A 269 -1.17 -21.18 -6.80
C ILE A 269 -1.03 -21.82 -5.41
N THR A 270 -1.96 -22.70 -5.03
CA THR A 270 -1.89 -23.43 -3.74
C THR A 270 -0.59 -24.26 -3.63
N ARG A 271 -0.18 -24.91 -4.72
CA ARG A 271 1.11 -25.64 -4.77
C ARG A 271 2.31 -24.71 -4.68
N ARG A 272 2.27 -23.51 -5.26
CA ARG A 272 3.37 -22.52 -5.20
C ARG A 272 3.55 -22.00 -3.77
N ILE A 273 2.47 -21.54 -3.14
CA ILE A 273 2.46 -21.04 -1.75
C ILE A 273 3.07 -22.06 -0.79
N THR A 274 2.62 -23.32 -0.86
CA THR A 274 3.04 -24.38 0.08
C THR A 274 4.47 -24.88 -0.12
N ARG A 275 5.14 -24.51 -1.22
CA ARG A 275 6.48 -24.98 -1.58
C ARG A 275 7.56 -23.91 -1.49
N VAL A 276 7.24 -22.69 -1.06
CA VAL A 276 8.26 -21.64 -0.94
C VAL A 276 9.23 -22.00 0.19
N PRO A 277 10.54 -22.16 -0.10
CA PRO A 277 11.52 -22.39 0.95
C PRO A 277 11.68 -21.12 1.81
N ARG A 278 11.77 -21.30 3.12
CA ARG A 278 12.17 -20.23 4.05
C ARG A 278 13.68 -20.03 3.92
N VAL A 279 14.08 -18.85 3.45
CA VAL A 279 15.48 -18.44 3.34
C VAL A 279 15.96 -17.80 4.65
N VAL A 280 15.05 -17.11 5.34
CA VAL A 280 15.27 -16.59 6.69
C VAL A 280 14.87 -17.68 7.69
N GLY A 281 15.83 -18.19 8.46
CA GLY A 281 15.55 -19.12 9.56
C GLY A 281 14.79 -18.43 10.68
N PRO A 282 14.11 -19.17 11.59
CA PRO A 282 13.60 -18.55 12.82
C PRO A 282 14.78 -17.88 13.52
N ALA A 283 14.66 -16.58 13.86
CA ALA A 283 15.72 -15.95 14.65
C ALA A 283 15.92 -16.77 15.92
N ARG A 284 17.18 -17.05 16.21
CA ARG A 284 17.60 -17.74 17.43
C ARG A 284 17.54 -16.79 18.61
#